data_AF-A0A3A6MZ00-F1
#
_entry.id   AF-A0A3A6MZ00-F1
#
_cell.length_a   1.000
_cell.length_b   1.000
_cell.length_c   1.000
_cell.angle_alpha   90.00
_cell.angle_beta   90.00
_cell.angle_gamma   90.00
#
_symmetry.space_group_name_H-M   'P 1'
#
loop_
_entity.id
_entity.type
_entity.pdbx_description
1 polymer ?
#
loop_
_entity_poly.entity_id
_entity_poly.type
_entity_poly.pdbx_seq_one_letter_code
_entity_poly.pdbx_strand_id
1 'polypeptide(L)'
;MGLQNSIRDDLKKAMKAKDEARLSALRVLIGEFQRQGKKELDDGEVVAIIRKLIKAERETLDRTGQATSPYLEVIESYQPRQASEDEIRAWIKANIDFSQLKNKMQAMRPIMTHFGSTADGDTVKKVLESF
;
A
#
# COMPACT_ATOMS: atom_id res chain seq x y z
N MET A 1 -16.65 8.59 3.06
CA MET A 1 -16.79 7.12 3.02
C MET A 1 -15.39 6.53 3.08
N GLY A 2 -15.16 5.49 3.88
CA GLY A 2 -13.86 4.83 3.96
C GLY A 2 -13.55 4.02 2.70
N LEU A 3 -12.27 3.68 2.50
CA LEU A 3 -11.73 3.02 1.33
C LEU A 3 -12.41 1.68 1.03
N GLN A 4 -12.72 0.89 2.08
CA GLN A 4 -13.44 -0.38 1.93
C GLN A 4 -14.81 -0.18 1.24
N ASN A 5 -15.53 0.87 1.61
CA ASN A 5 -16.86 1.14 1.06
C ASN A 5 -16.76 1.67 -0.37
N SER A 6 -15.76 2.49 -0.68
CA SER A 6 -15.46 2.93 -2.05
C SER A 6 -15.21 1.73 -2.97
N ILE A 7 -14.41 0.75 -2.52
CA ILE A 7 -14.13 -0.49 -3.28
C ILE A 7 -15.41 -1.31 -3.50
N ARG A 8 -16.28 -1.41 -2.48
CA ARG A 8 -17.58 -2.11 -2.62
C ARG A 8 -18.51 -1.43 -3.63
N ASP A 9 -18.50 -0.11 -3.69
CA ASP A 9 -19.34 0.62 -4.64
C ASP A 9 -18.76 0.56 -6.05
N ASP A 10 -17.44 0.61 -6.20
CA ASP A 10 -16.79 0.42 -7.49
C ASP A 10 -17.00 -1.00 -8.05
N LEU A 11 -17.12 -2.02 -7.18
CA LEU A 11 -17.50 -3.36 -7.60
C LEU A 11 -18.86 -3.34 -8.30
N LYS A 12 -19.85 -2.66 -7.73
CA LYS A 12 -21.19 -2.52 -8.33
C LYS A 12 -21.12 -1.76 -9.65
N LYS A 13 -20.28 -0.72 -9.74
CA LYS A 13 -20.07 0.04 -10.99
C LYS A 13 -19.43 -0.84 -12.06
N ALA A 14 -18.40 -1.61 -11.73
CA ALA A 14 -17.73 -2.54 -12.65
C ALA A 14 -18.71 -3.60 -13.18
N MET A 15 -19.59 -4.13 -12.32
CA MET A 15 -20.66 -5.04 -12.75
C MET A 15 -21.61 -4.39 -13.78
N LYS A 16 -22.03 -3.15 -13.55
CA LYS A 16 -22.93 -2.43 -14.47
C LYS A 16 -22.24 -2.09 -15.79
N ALA A 17 -20.96 -1.72 -15.73
CA ALA A 17 -20.15 -1.37 -16.89
C ALA A 17 -19.65 -2.60 -17.68
N LYS A 18 -19.80 -3.82 -17.14
CA LYS A 18 -19.23 -5.06 -17.69
C LYS A 18 -17.71 -4.98 -17.88
N ASP A 19 -17.04 -4.28 -16.98
CA ASP A 19 -15.58 -4.22 -16.92
C ASP A 19 -15.07 -5.47 -16.18
N GLU A 20 -14.88 -6.57 -16.92
CA GLU A 20 -14.51 -7.87 -16.35
C GLU A 20 -13.16 -7.85 -15.63
N ALA A 21 -12.18 -7.10 -16.15
CA ALA A 21 -10.85 -7.00 -15.54
C ALA A 21 -10.94 -6.34 -14.16
N ARG A 22 -11.61 -5.17 -14.07
CA ARG A 22 -11.82 -4.48 -12.80
C ARG A 22 -12.71 -5.28 -11.86
N LEU A 23 -13.77 -5.88 -12.38
CA LEU A 23 -14.69 -6.71 -11.60
C LEU A 23 -13.98 -7.90 -10.94
N SER A 24 -13.11 -8.60 -11.68
CA SER A 24 -12.30 -9.71 -11.17
C SER A 24 -11.38 -9.23 -10.04
N ALA A 25 -10.64 -8.14 -10.26
CA ALA A 25 -9.72 -7.59 -9.27
C ALA A 25 -10.42 -7.17 -7.97
N LEU A 26 -11.56 -6.48 -8.09
CA LEU A 26 -12.34 -6.04 -6.94
C LEU A 26 -12.95 -7.22 -6.15
N ARG A 27 -13.33 -8.31 -6.81
CA ARG A 27 -13.81 -9.52 -6.12
C ARG A 27 -12.73 -10.15 -5.26
N VAL A 28 -11.48 -10.18 -5.74
CA VAL A 28 -10.34 -10.67 -4.95
C VAL A 28 -10.15 -9.81 -3.70
N LEU A 29 -10.17 -8.48 -3.84
CA LEU A 29 -10.08 -7.56 -2.70
C LEU A 29 -11.18 -7.81 -1.66
N ILE A 30 -12.44 -7.93 -2.09
CA ILE A 30 -13.56 -8.22 -1.19
C ILE A 30 -13.38 -9.57 -0.48
N GLY A 31 -12.90 -10.59 -1.18
CA GLY A 31 -12.57 -11.89 -0.58
C GLY A 31 -11.50 -11.77 0.51
N GLU A 32 -10.43 -11.01 0.26
CA GLU A 32 -9.38 -10.76 1.26
C GLU A 32 -9.89 -9.96 2.47
N PHE A 33 -10.82 -9.03 2.27
CA PHE A 33 -11.45 -8.31 3.38
C PHE A 33 -12.29 -9.23 4.25
N GLN A 34 -13.05 -10.15 3.64
CA GLN A 34 -13.86 -11.13 4.37
C GLN A 34 -13.01 -12.10 5.21
N ARG A 35 -11.81 -12.45 4.72
CA ARG A 35 -10.85 -13.31 5.43
C ARG A 35 -10.29 -12.70 6.72
N GLN A 36 -10.43 -11.38 6.91
CA GLN A 36 -9.96 -10.72 8.15
C GLN A 36 -10.86 -11.02 9.36
N GLY A 37 -12.03 -11.63 9.18
CA GLY A 37 -12.97 -11.88 10.28
C GLY A 37 -13.62 -10.62 10.85
N LYS A 38 -13.44 -9.47 10.21
CA LYS A 38 -14.03 -8.17 10.58
C LYS A 38 -15.08 -7.75 9.55
N LYS A 39 -16.18 -7.15 10.02
CA LYS A 39 -17.21 -6.58 9.13
C LYS A 39 -16.73 -5.31 8.43
N GLU A 40 -16.02 -4.47 9.17
CA GLU A 40 -15.48 -3.20 8.73
C GLU A 40 -13.98 -3.15 9.04
N LEU A 41 -13.21 -2.73 8.05
CA LEU A 41 -11.77 -2.53 8.13
C LEU A 41 -11.51 -1.03 8.09
N ASP A 42 -10.57 -0.57 8.90
CA ASP A 42 -10.09 0.80 8.74
C ASP A 42 -9.25 0.94 7.45
N ASP A 43 -9.03 2.19 7.00
CA ASP A 43 -8.32 2.45 5.75
C ASP A 43 -6.87 1.95 5.79
N GLY A 44 -6.23 1.91 6.97
CA GLY A 44 -4.89 1.37 7.15
C GLY A 44 -4.85 -0.14 6.91
N GLU A 45 -5.82 -0.88 7.47
CA GLU A 45 -5.99 -2.32 7.25
C GLU A 45 -6.27 -2.64 5.79
N VAL A 46 -7.13 -1.86 5.13
CA VAL A 46 -7.43 -2.02 3.70
C VAL A 46 -6.17 -1.80 2.86
N VAL A 47 -5.43 -0.72 3.12
CA VAL A 47 -4.18 -0.42 2.40
C VAL A 47 -3.13 -1.51 2.63
N ALA A 48 -3.03 -2.07 3.83
CA ALA A 48 -2.11 -3.17 4.13
C ALA A 48 -2.43 -4.43 3.30
N ILE A 49 -3.71 -4.77 3.15
CA ILE A 49 -4.15 -5.90 2.31
C ILE A 49 -3.80 -5.65 0.84
N ILE A 50 -4.10 -4.44 0.33
CA ILE A 50 -3.77 -4.07 -1.05
C ILE A 50 -2.26 -4.16 -1.30
N ARG A 51 -1.42 -3.66 -0.37
CA ARG A 51 0.05 -3.74 -0.47
C ARG A 51 0.54 -5.18 -0.55
N LYS A 52 -0.02 -6.07 0.27
CA LYS A 52 0.32 -7.49 0.24
C LYS A 52 0.00 -8.12 -1.11
N LEU A 53 -1.16 -7.78 -1.69
CA LEU A 53 -1.58 -8.27 -3.01
C LEU A 53 -0.70 -7.71 -4.13
N ILE A 54 -0.36 -6.42 -4.10
CA ILE A 54 0.57 -5.80 -5.05
C ILE A 54 1.92 -6.52 -5.03
N LYS A 55 2.46 -6.78 -3.84
CA LYS A 55 3.73 -7.50 -3.70
C LYS A 55 3.66 -8.91 -4.29
N ALA A 56 2.62 -9.68 -3.96
CA ALA A 56 2.44 -11.03 -4.46
C ALA A 56 2.26 -11.09 -5.99
N GLU A 57 1.54 -10.11 -6.56
CA GLU A 57 1.37 -10.00 -8.01
C GLU A 57 2.69 -9.65 -8.69
N ARG A 58 3.46 -8.69 -8.17
CA ARG A 58 4.79 -8.33 -8.70
C ARG A 58 5.74 -9.52 -8.67
N GLU A 59 5.78 -10.28 -7.56
CA GLU A 59 6.58 -11.52 -7.47
C GLU A 59 6.16 -12.57 -8.51
N THR A 60 4.88 -12.62 -8.88
CA THR A 60 4.37 -13.52 -9.92
C THR A 60 4.79 -13.04 -11.31
N LEU A 61 4.65 -11.74 -11.57
CA LEU A 61 5.02 -11.10 -12.84
C LEU A 61 6.53 -11.20 -13.12
N ASP A 62 7.36 -11.05 -12.10
CA ASP A 62 8.81 -11.24 -12.21
C ASP A 62 9.17 -12.65 -12.66
N ARG A 63 8.42 -13.67 -12.21
CA ARG A 63 8.61 -15.08 -12.61
C ARG A 63 8.12 -15.37 -14.02
N THR A 64 7.10 -14.64 -14.49
CA THR A 64 6.57 -14.79 -15.85
C THR A 64 7.24 -13.87 -16.86
N GLY A 65 8.13 -12.98 -16.43
CA GLY A 65 8.81 -11.99 -17.28
C GLY A 65 7.88 -10.87 -17.77
N GLN A 66 6.77 -10.64 -17.09
CA GLN A 66 5.79 -9.60 -17.43
C GLN A 66 6.04 -8.35 -16.59
N ALA A 67 5.80 -7.16 -17.16
CA ALA A 67 6.01 -5.90 -16.45
C ALA A 67 4.77 -5.45 -15.65
N THR A 68 3.58 -5.82 -16.09
CA THR A 68 2.30 -5.40 -15.49
C THR A 68 1.20 -6.43 -15.76
N SER A 69 0.09 -6.30 -15.04
CA SER A 69 -1.16 -7.00 -15.32
C SER A 69 -2.36 -6.07 -15.09
N PRO A 70 -3.51 -6.33 -15.73
CA PRO A 70 -4.74 -5.57 -15.44
C PRO A 70 -5.14 -5.64 -13.96
N TYR A 71 -4.82 -6.76 -13.28
CA TYR A 71 -5.06 -6.91 -11.85
C TYR A 71 -4.20 -5.94 -11.04
N LEU A 72 -2.90 -5.88 -11.33
CA LEU A 72 -1.95 -4.97 -10.68
C LEU A 72 -2.40 -3.51 -10.83
N GLU A 73 -2.72 -3.08 -12.04
CA GLU A 73 -3.13 -1.70 -12.34
C GLU A 73 -4.39 -1.29 -11.57
N VAL A 74 -5.37 -2.20 -11.46
CA VAL A 74 -6.60 -1.92 -10.72
C VAL A 74 -6.33 -1.79 -9.23
N ILE A 75 -5.59 -2.71 -8.61
CA ILE A 75 -5.36 -2.66 -7.16
C ILE A 75 -4.42 -1.51 -6.77
N GLU A 76 -3.47 -1.13 -7.63
CA GLU A 76 -2.60 0.03 -7.42
C GLU A 76 -3.37 1.35 -7.42
N SER A 77 -4.46 1.46 -8.18
CA SER A 77 -5.31 2.65 -8.18
C SER A 77 -5.98 2.95 -6.84
N TYR A 78 -6.00 1.98 -5.92
CA TYR A 78 -6.53 2.13 -4.56
C TYR A 78 -5.45 2.39 -3.49
N GLN A 79 -4.17 2.43 -3.86
CA GLN A 79 -3.13 2.89 -2.93
C GLN A 79 -3.18 4.41 -2.79
N PRO A 80 -3.02 4.94 -1.56
CA PRO A 80 -2.78 6.37 -1.41
C PRO A 80 -1.44 6.72 -2.06
N ARG A 81 -1.30 7.98 -2.50
CA ARG A 81 -0.03 8.51 -3.02
C ARG A 81 1.08 8.17 -2.02
N GLN A 82 2.08 7.44 -2.48
CA GLN A 82 3.24 7.13 -1.68
C GLN A 82 4.13 8.37 -1.57
N ALA A 83 4.69 8.59 -0.39
CA ALA A 83 5.74 9.56 -0.17
C ALA A 83 6.98 9.14 -0.97
N SER A 84 7.54 10.09 -1.70
CA SER A 84 8.82 9.94 -2.39
C SER A 84 9.98 9.81 -1.40
N GLU A 85 11.10 9.25 -1.86
CA GLU A 85 12.33 9.18 -1.07
C GLU A 85 12.78 10.58 -0.60
N ASP A 86 12.58 11.61 -1.41
CA ASP A 86 12.92 13.00 -1.07
C ASP A 86 12.01 13.60 -0.01
N GLU A 87 10.70 13.34 -0.06
CA GLU A 87 9.75 13.75 0.98
C GLU A 87 10.08 13.08 2.32
N ILE A 88 10.39 11.77 2.29
CA ILE A 88 10.84 11.03 3.47
C ILE A 88 12.14 11.61 4.01
N ARG A 89 13.13 11.85 3.14
CA ARG A 89 14.44 12.42 3.50
C ARG A 89 14.30 13.82 4.10
N ALA A 90 13.48 14.68 3.52
CA ALA A 90 13.23 16.02 4.03
C ALA A 90 12.61 15.97 5.44
N TRP A 91 11.63 15.10 5.65
CA TRP A 91 11.02 14.92 6.95
C TRP A 91 12.00 14.40 8.00
N ILE A 92 12.82 13.41 7.66
CA ILE A 92 13.86 12.87 8.55
C ILE A 92 14.82 13.99 8.99
N LYS A 93 15.34 14.79 8.05
CA LYS A 93 16.26 15.90 8.36
C LYS A 93 15.66 16.93 9.32
N ALA A 94 14.35 17.14 9.25
CA ALA A 94 13.66 18.13 10.08
C ALA A 94 13.25 17.60 11.46
N ASN A 95 13.07 16.29 11.62
CA ASN A 95 12.40 15.71 12.79
C ASN A 95 13.22 14.67 13.56
N ILE A 96 14.30 14.15 12.97
CA ILE A 96 15.12 13.08 13.58
C ILE A 96 16.50 13.62 13.92
N ASP A 97 16.83 13.63 15.20
CA ASP A 97 18.20 13.81 15.68
C ASP A 97 18.86 12.44 15.87
N PHE A 98 19.69 12.06 14.89
CA PHE A 98 20.40 10.78 14.93
C PHE A 98 21.42 10.68 16.08
N SER A 99 21.89 11.80 16.65
CA SER A 99 22.85 11.77 17.76
C SER A 99 22.26 11.18 19.05
N GLN A 100 20.94 11.21 19.19
CA GLN A 100 20.20 10.65 20.32
C GLN A 100 19.87 9.16 20.13
N LEU A 101 20.19 8.59 18.96
CA LEU A 101 19.86 7.22 18.60
C LEU A 101 21.09 6.32 18.67
N LYS A 102 20.93 5.13 19.25
CA LYS A 102 21.98 4.09 19.25
C LYS A 102 22.14 3.43 17.89
N ASN A 103 21.08 3.47 17.07
CA ASN A 103 21.04 2.97 15.70
C ASN A 103 20.02 3.78 14.90
N LYS A 104 20.37 4.15 13.66
CA LYS A 104 19.49 4.85 12.69
C LYS A 104 18.14 4.16 12.49
N MET A 105 18.10 2.82 12.59
CA MET A 105 16.85 2.05 12.50
C MET A 105 15.82 2.36 13.60
N GLN A 106 16.24 2.99 14.71
CA GLN A 106 15.30 3.46 15.74
C GLN A 106 14.40 4.60 15.22
N ALA A 107 14.80 5.31 14.16
CA ALA A 107 13.96 6.30 13.50
C ALA A 107 12.81 5.69 12.67
N MET A 108 12.83 4.37 12.40
CA MET A 108 11.78 3.71 11.62
C MET A 108 10.39 3.93 12.22
N ARG A 109 10.24 3.76 13.54
CA ARG A 109 8.94 3.88 14.22
C ARG A 109 8.32 5.28 14.07
N PRO A 110 9.00 6.40 14.39
CA PRO A 110 8.43 7.73 14.21
C PRO A 110 8.16 8.06 12.74
N ILE A 111 9.01 7.65 11.80
CA ILE A 111 8.77 7.85 10.37
C ILE A 111 7.50 7.12 9.91
N MET A 112 7.39 5.83 10.25
CA MET A 112 6.21 5.02 9.91
C MET A 112 4.94 5.52 10.62
N THR A 113 5.06 6.15 11.78
CA THR A 113 3.93 6.79 12.47
C THR A 113 3.47 8.05 11.73
N HIS A 114 4.41 8.84 11.21
CA HIS A 114 4.10 10.05 10.45
C HIS A 114 3.49 9.77 9.09
N PHE A 115 4.14 8.91 8.28
CA PHE A 115 3.68 8.61 6.93
C PHE A 115 2.61 7.51 6.88
N GLY A 116 2.51 6.67 7.91
CA GLY A 116 1.52 5.60 7.99
C GLY A 116 1.50 4.72 6.74
N SER A 117 0.32 4.61 6.14
CA SER A 117 0.05 3.83 4.93
C SER A 117 0.49 4.50 3.62
N THR A 118 1.17 5.66 3.70
CA THR A 118 1.75 6.38 2.55
C THR A 118 3.25 6.20 2.41
N ALA A 119 3.90 5.47 3.32
CA ALA A 119 5.29 5.05 3.14
C ALA A 119 5.41 3.54 3.21
N ASP A 120 6.30 3.00 2.39
CA ASP A 120 6.72 1.61 2.43
C ASP A 120 7.95 1.45 3.33
N GLY A 121 7.96 0.39 4.15
CA GLY A 121 9.02 0.16 5.13
C GLY A 121 10.37 -0.15 4.48
N ASP A 122 10.38 -0.85 3.35
CA ASP A 122 11.62 -1.13 2.61
C ASP A 122 12.18 0.16 2.00
N THR A 123 11.31 1.02 1.46
CA THR A 123 11.69 2.35 0.99
C THR A 123 12.25 3.22 2.12
N VAL A 124 11.58 3.29 3.28
CA VAL A 124 12.07 4.04 4.45
C VAL A 124 13.41 3.51 4.93
N LYS A 125 13.59 2.18 4.96
CA LYS A 125 14.85 1.54 5.33
C LYS A 125 15.97 1.96 4.38
N LYS A 126 15.74 1.88 3.07
CA LYS A 126 16.70 2.31 2.05
C LYS A 126 17.09 3.78 2.21
N VAL A 127 16.12 4.65 2.49
CA VAL A 127 16.40 6.07 2.77
C VAL A 127 17.25 6.23 4.03
N LEU A 128 16.93 5.53 5.12
CA LEU A 128 17.68 5.57 6.38
C LEU A 128 19.12 5.09 6.25
N GLU A 129 19.39 4.09 5.39
CA GLU A 129 20.75 3.59 5.12
C GLU A 129 21.65 4.64 4.45
N SER A 130 21.06 5.68 3.85
CA SER A 130 21.79 6.78 3.21
C SER A 130 22.01 8.03 4.08
N PHE A 131 21.45 8.04 5.30
CA PHE A 131 21.83 8.98 6.37
C PHE A 131 23.00 8.39 7.14
#